data_AF-A0A975TYZ4-F1
#
_entry.id   AF-A0A975TYZ4-F1
#
_cell.length_a   1.000
_cell.length_b   1.000
_cell.length_c   1.000
_cell.angle_alpha   90.00
_cell.angle_beta   90.00
_cell.angle_gamma   90.00
#
_symmetry.space_group_name_H-M   'P 1'
#
loop_
_entity.id
_entity.type
_entity.pdbx_description
1 polymer ?
#
loop_
_entity_poly.entity_id
_entity_poly.type
_entity_poly.pdbx_seq_one_letter_code
_entity_poly.pdbx_strand_id
1 'polypeptide(L)'
;MIEHTNWVLGQFRATTVNQGYTGDSVLNAVADYIWMMGGFFAAWHLRVPVTLALVAVLELSAALIGRDSLTLTTLMLIHPVDAVAEWQQELNPNTP
;
A
#
# COMPACT_ATOMS: atom_id res chain seq x y z
N MET A 1 6.20 -0.94 -29.55
CA MET A 1 7.35 -0.05 -29.22
C MET A 1 6.86 1.23 -28.53
N ILE A 2 6.25 1.10 -27.34
CA ILE A 2 5.83 2.22 -26.46
C ILE A 2 6.52 2.10 -25.08
N GLU A 3 7.32 1.04 -24.88
CA GLU A 3 8.04 0.72 -23.65
C GLU A 3 9.18 1.70 -23.30
N HIS A 4 9.62 2.52 -24.27
CA HIS A 4 10.72 3.49 -24.09
C HIS A 4 10.28 4.94 -24.22
N THR A 5 9.02 5.25 -23.94
CA THR A 5 8.55 6.64 -23.99
C THR A 5 9.10 7.42 -22.79
N ASN A 6 9.80 8.53 -23.07
CA ASN A 6 10.38 9.45 -22.09
C ASN A 6 9.41 9.92 -20.99
N TRP A 7 8.09 9.80 -21.21
CA TRP A 7 7.06 10.10 -20.23
C TRP A 7 7.13 9.18 -18.99
N VAL A 8 7.29 7.87 -19.18
CA VAL A 8 7.41 6.91 -18.07
C VAL A 8 8.77 7.05 -17.39
N LEU A 9 9.85 7.18 -18.19
CA LEU A 9 11.21 7.32 -17.67
C LEU A 9 11.43 8.64 -16.91
N GLY A 10 10.78 9.72 -17.34
CA GLY A 10 10.79 11.02 -16.69
C GLY A 10 10.12 10.97 -15.32
N GLN A 11 9.06 10.18 -15.17
CA GLN A 11 8.38 10.03 -13.90
C GLN A 11 9.16 9.14 -12.92
N PHE A 12 9.79 8.06 -13.37
CA PHE A 12 10.70 7.28 -12.52
C PHE A 12 11.94 8.08 -12.06
N ARG A 13 12.44 9.02 -12.87
CA ARG A 13 13.56 9.91 -12.49
C ARG A 13 13.13 11.04 -11.56
N ALA A 14 11.90 11.52 -11.63
CA ALA A 14 11.37 12.52 -10.69
C ALA A 14 11.09 11.91 -9.30
N THR A 15 10.68 10.64 -9.23
CA THR A 15 10.43 9.92 -7.98
C THR A 15 11.69 9.32 -7.33
N THR A 16 12.89 9.56 -7.89
CA THR A 16 14.18 9.19 -7.26
C THR A 16 14.51 10.03 -6.00
N VAL A 17 13.50 10.49 -5.26
CA VAL A 17 13.56 10.89 -3.85
C VAL A 17 13.52 9.61 -2.99
N ASN A 18 14.40 8.65 -3.29
CA ASN A 18 14.49 7.43 -2.48
C ASN A 18 15.92 6.87 -2.43
N GLN A 19 16.93 7.76 -2.44
CA GLN A 19 18.34 7.38 -2.28
C GLN A 19 18.76 7.05 -0.83
N GLY A 20 17.81 6.86 0.10
CA GLY A 20 18.14 6.62 1.53
C GLY A 20 17.28 5.61 2.29
N TYR A 21 16.25 5.01 1.68
CA TYR A 21 15.25 4.20 2.37
C TYR A 21 15.29 2.71 1.98
N THR A 22 16.47 2.23 1.58
CA THR A 22 16.67 0.86 1.05
C THR A 22 16.52 -0.24 2.12
N GLY A 23 16.64 0.09 3.41
CA GLY A 23 16.52 -0.87 4.51
C GLY A 23 15.07 -1.15 4.94
N ASP A 24 14.30 -0.09 5.18
CA ASP A 24 12.90 -0.18 5.60
C ASP A 24 12.01 -0.76 4.48
N SER A 25 12.26 -0.36 3.22
CA SER A 25 11.50 -0.86 2.06
C SER A 25 11.62 -2.38 1.88
N VAL A 26 12.79 -2.97 2.15
CA VAL A 26 13.00 -4.43 2.06
C VAL A 26 12.29 -5.14 3.20
N LEU A 27 12.41 -4.61 4.42
CA LEU A 27 11.72 -5.19 5.58
C LEU A 27 10.20 -5.13 5.41
N ASN A 28 9.68 -4.02 4.89
CA ASN A 28 8.26 -3.85 4.60
C ASN A 28 7.77 -4.83 3.52
N ALA A 29 8.49 -4.93 2.39
CA ALA A 29 8.14 -5.89 1.35
C ALA A 29 8.21 -7.36 1.82
N VAL A 30 9.21 -7.70 2.65
CA VAL A 30 9.33 -9.04 3.24
C VAL A 30 8.18 -9.30 4.22
N ALA A 31 7.84 -8.32 5.06
CA ALA A 31 6.71 -8.40 5.97
C ALA A 31 5.40 -8.62 5.20
N ASP A 32 5.16 -7.86 4.14
CA ASP A 32 3.98 -8.01 3.26
C ASP A 32 3.88 -9.42 2.69
N TYR A 33 4.98 -9.99 2.19
CA TYR A 33 4.99 -11.37 1.69
C TYR A 33 4.66 -12.39 2.78
N ILE A 34 5.22 -12.23 3.99
CA ILE A 34 4.94 -13.14 5.12
C ILE A 34 3.47 -13.05 5.54
N TRP A 35 2.92 -11.84 5.68
CA TRP A 35 1.53 -11.62 6.04
C TRP A 35 0.57 -12.15 4.97
N MET A 36 0.88 -11.94 3.70
CA MET A 36 0.11 -12.49 2.58
C MET A 36 0.13 -14.03 2.58
N MET A 37 1.30 -14.65 2.73
CA MET A 37 1.43 -16.11 2.77
C MET A 37 0.70 -16.70 3.98
N GLY A 38 0.81 -16.07 5.16
CA GLY A 38 0.07 -16.45 6.36
C GLY A 38 -1.45 -16.35 6.18
N GLY A 39 -1.92 -15.26 5.57
CA GLY A 39 -3.33 -15.07 5.23
C GLY A 39 -3.84 -16.11 4.24
N PHE A 40 -3.06 -16.46 3.22
CA PHE A 40 -3.43 -17.48 2.23
C PHE A 40 -3.48 -18.89 2.84
N PHE A 41 -2.52 -19.22 3.71
CA PHE A 41 -2.53 -20.49 4.43
C PHE A 41 -3.74 -20.59 5.38
N ALA A 42 -4.07 -19.52 6.09
CA ALA A 42 -5.29 -19.45 6.90
C ALA A 42 -6.56 -19.55 6.05
N ALA A 43 -6.61 -18.84 4.92
CA ALA A 43 -7.73 -18.86 3.98
C ALA A 43 -7.96 -20.26 3.37
N TRP A 44 -6.90 -21.05 3.16
CA TRP A 44 -7.00 -22.41 2.63
C TRP A 44 -7.78 -23.34 3.58
N HIS A 45 -7.75 -23.08 4.88
CA HIS A 45 -8.47 -23.90 5.86
C HIS A 45 -9.85 -23.34 6.24
N LEU A 46 -10.19 -22.13 5.81
CA LEU A 46 -11.38 -21.40 6.25
C LEU A 46 -12.46 -21.34 5.16
N ARG A 47 -13.72 -21.28 5.59
CA ARG A 47 -14.87 -21.08 4.68
C ARG A 47 -14.80 -19.65 4.12
N VAL A 48 -15.09 -19.51 2.82
CA VAL A 48 -15.10 -18.23 2.07
C VAL A 48 -15.67 -17.02 2.84
N PRO A 49 -16.85 -17.08 3.52
CA PRO A 49 -17.35 -15.91 4.25
C PRO A 49 -16.48 -15.50 5.45
N VAL A 50 -15.80 -16.44 6.10
CA VAL A 50 -14.89 -16.16 7.22
C VAL A 50 -13.63 -15.48 6.71
N THR A 51 -13.10 -15.93 5.58
CA THR A 51 -11.96 -15.28 4.91
C THR A 51 -12.29 -13.86 4.48
N LEU A 52 -13.47 -13.64 3.90
CA LEU A 52 -13.94 -12.29 3.53
C LEU A 52 -14.06 -11.36 4.74
N ALA A 53 -14.64 -11.84 5.84
CA ALA A 53 -14.73 -11.07 7.06
C ALA A 53 -13.34 -10.73 7.63
N LEU A 54 -12.40 -11.69 7.59
CA LEU A 54 -11.04 -11.49 8.06
C LEU A 54 -10.28 -10.44 7.23
N VAL A 55 -10.41 -10.50 5.90
CA VAL A 55 -9.86 -9.48 4.98
C VAL A 55 -10.46 -8.10 5.27
N ALA A 56 -11.78 -8.01 5.43
CA ALA A 56 -12.44 -6.75 5.74
C ALA A 56 -11.96 -6.14 7.07
N VAL A 57 -11.77 -6.96 8.12
CA VAL A 57 -11.23 -6.51 9.41
C VAL A 57 -9.79 -6.04 9.27
N LEU A 58 -8.96 -6.76 8.52
CA LEU A 58 -7.56 -6.36 8.27
C LEU A 58 -7.48 -5.04 7.51
N GLU A 59 -8.23 -4.90 6.41
CA GLU A 59 -8.32 -3.66 5.64
C GLU A 59 -8.83 -2.49 6.50
N LEU A 60 -9.87 -2.69 7.32
CA LEU A 60 -10.35 -1.65 8.23
C LEU A 60 -9.29 -1.26 9.27
N SER A 61 -8.59 -2.25 9.83
CA SER A 61 -7.56 -2.00 10.85
C SER A 61 -6.37 -1.24 10.27
N ALA A 62 -5.94 -1.58 9.04
CA ALA A 62 -4.88 -0.88 8.32
C ALA A 62 -5.31 0.56 7.98
N ALA A 63 -6.53 0.73 7.48
CA ALA A 63 -7.10 2.04 7.18
C ALA A 63 -7.25 2.92 8.44
N LEU A 64 -7.65 2.36 9.58
CA LEU A 64 -7.85 3.15 10.82
C LEU A 64 -6.54 3.49 11.53
N ILE A 65 -5.58 2.56 11.57
CA ILE A 65 -4.34 2.70 12.34
C ILE A 65 -3.25 3.37 11.51
N GLY A 66 -3.02 2.88 10.29
CA GLY A 66 -1.96 3.39 9.41
C GLY A 66 -2.43 4.47 8.44
N ARG A 67 -3.74 4.66 8.28
CA ARG A 67 -4.36 5.43 7.17
C ARG A 67 -3.92 4.94 5.77
N ASP A 68 -3.26 3.79 5.70
CA ASP A 68 -2.77 3.16 4.48
C ASP A 68 -3.34 1.74 4.41
N SER A 69 -4.08 1.45 3.35
CA SER A 69 -4.67 0.14 3.08
C SER A 69 -4.70 -0.06 1.57
N LEU A 70 -4.79 -1.32 1.13
CA LEU A 70 -4.82 -1.65 -0.29
C LEU A 70 -5.97 -0.91 -0.99
N THR A 71 -7.12 -0.78 -0.32
CA THR A 71 -8.28 -0.05 -0.82
C THR A 71 -8.00 1.44 -1.01
N LEU A 72 -7.43 2.10 0.00
CA LEU A 72 -7.08 3.53 -0.03
C LEU A 72 -6.01 3.84 -1.08
N THR A 73 -4.98 3.00 -1.16
CA THR A 73 -3.87 3.15 -2.11
C THR A 73 -4.33 2.87 -3.54
N THR A 74 -5.19 1.87 -3.76
CA THR A 74 -5.81 1.62 -5.08
C THR A 74 -6.73 2.76 -5.49
N LEU A 75 -7.52 3.31 -4.55
CA LEU A 75 -8.36 4.47 -4.79
C LEU A 75 -7.52 5.67 -5.25
N MET A 76 -6.45 6.00 -4.53
CA MET A 76 -5.55 7.10 -4.90
C MET A 76 -4.84 6.91 -6.24
N LEU A 77 -4.49 5.66 -6.58
CA LEU A 77 -3.85 5.35 -7.84
C LEU A 77 -4.79 5.57 -9.04
N ILE A 78 -6.07 5.21 -8.90
CA ILE A 78 -7.07 5.31 -9.97
C ILE A 78 -7.67 6.72 -10.03
N HIS A 79 -8.05 7.25 -8.86
CA HIS A 79 -8.66 8.56 -8.72
C HIS A 79 -8.10 9.24 -7.47
N PRO A 80 -7.03 10.05 -7.61
CA PRO A 80 -6.48 10.78 -6.48
C PRO A 80 -7.52 11.76 -5.95
N VAL A 81 -7.86 11.63 -4.67
CA VAL A 81 -8.79 12.51 -3.96
C VAL A 81 -7.99 13.31 -2.93
N ASP A 82 -7.96 14.63 -3.11
CA ASP A 82 -7.17 15.54 -2.26
C ASP A 82 -7.53 15.41 -0.77
N ALA A 83 -8.82 15.27 -0.46
CA ALA A 83 -9.30 15.08 0.92
C ALA A 83 -8.76 13.80 1.58
N VAL A 84 -8.53 12.74 0.79
CA VAL A 84 -7.96 11.48 1.31
C VAL A 84 -6.45 11.65 1.49
N ALA A 85 -5.78 12.41 0.62
CA ALA A 85 -4.34 12.68 0.73
C ALA A 85 -4.01 13.52 1.96
N GLU A 86 -4.81 14.55 2.22
CA GLU A 86 -4.70 15.39 3.43
C GLU A 86 -4.93 14.54 4.69
N TRP A 87 -5.97 13.70 4.68
CA TRP A 87 -6.22 12.75 5.77
C TRP A 87 -5.08 11.74 5.96
N GLN A 88 -4.44 11.24 4.90
CA GLN A 88 -3.27 10.36 5.07
C GLN A 88 -2.05 11.10 5.63
N GLN A 89 -1.83 12.35 5.21
CA GLN A 89 -0.69 13.16 5.66
C GLN A 89 -0.80 13.66 7.10
N GLU A 90 -2.00 13.84 7.64
CA GLU A 90 -2.23 14.18 9.06
C GLU A 90 -1.60 13.17 10.04
N LEU A 91 -1.42 11.91 9.64
CA LEU A 91 -0.78 10.88 10.48
C LEU A 91 0.75 10.90 10.35
N ASN A 92 1.31 11.63 9.38
CA ASN A 92 2.75 11.69 9.14
C ASN A 92 3.40 12.70 10.11
N PRO A 93 4.33 12.28 10.99
CA PRO A 93 4.99 13.16 11.95
C PRO A 93 5.93 14.21 11.32
N ASN A 94 6.05 14.26 9.99
CA ASN A 94 6.90 15.17 9.24
C ASN A 94 6.11 16.25 8.45
N THR A 95 5.07 16.83 9.05
CA THR A 95 4.60 18.14 8.59
C THR A 95 5.61 19.22 9.02
N PRO A 96 5.97 20.19 8.16
CA PRO A 96 6.78 21.35 8.57
C PRO A 96 6.09 22.21 9.64
#